data_AF-A0A945D382-F1
#
_entry.id   AF-A0A945D382-F1
#
_cell.length_a   1.000
_cell.length_b   1.000
_cell.length_c   1.000
_cell.angle_alpha   90.00
_cell.angle_beta   90.00
_cell.angle_gamma   90.00
#
_symmetry.space_group_name_H-M   'P 1'
#
loop_
_entity.id
_entity.type
_entity.pdbx_description
1 polymer ?
#
loop_
_entity_poly.entity_id
_entity_poly.type
_entity_poly.pdbx_seq_one_letter_code
_entity_poly.pdbx_strand_id
1 'polypeptide(L)' 'MVDIGTLYRSQSVGAFGRPSRTVWRVMAISEAAGRHAHASLADTADPLSTKMVAVNALLDPDLYLPVE' A
#
# COMPACT_ATOMS: atom_id res chain seq x y z
N MET A 1 7.17 -9.34 5.94
CA MET A 1 5.77 -9.72 6.24
C MET A 1 4.95 -8.44 6.22
N VAL A 2 3.73 -8.47 5.69
CA VAL A 2 2.86 -7.28 5.68
C VAL A 2 1.94 -7.41 6.87
N ASP A 3 1.99 -6.44 7.79
CA ASP A 3 1.20 -6.43 9.01
C ASP A 3 0.19 -5.27 9.00
N ILE A 4 -0.89 -5.42 9.76
CA ILE A 4 -1.84 -4.32 9.98
C ILE A 4 -1.11 -3.21 10.75
N GLY A 5 -1.27 -1.98 10.28
CA GLY A 5 -0.63 -0.79 10.82
C GLY A 5 0.68 -0.43 10.16
N THR A 6 1.30 -1.32 9.38
CA THR A 6 2.53 -1.03 8.62
C THR A 6 2.30 0.10 7.62
N LEU A 7 3.30 0.97 7.48
CA LEU A 7 3.29 2.09 6.55
C LEU A 7 4.10 1.74 5.30
N TYR A 8 3.54 2.05 4.14
CA TYR A 8 4.18 1.88 2.85
C TYR A 8 4.15 3.18 2.06
N ARG A 9 5.29 3.59 1.54
CA ARG A 9 5.38 4.69 0.57
C ARG A 9 5.23 4.13 -0.83
N SER A 10 4.32 4.70 -1.60
CA SER A 10 4.22 4.38 -3.03
C SER A 10 5.44 4.89 -3.78
N GLN A 11 6.05 4.06 -4.62
CA GLN A 11 7.09 4.48 -5.55
C GLN A 11 6.54 4.77 -6.94
N SER A 12 5.23 4.61 -7.14
CA SER A 12 4.59 4.99 -8.39
C SER A 12 4.89 6.44 -8.72
N VAL A 13 5.40 6.63 -9.92
CA VAL A 13 5.62 7.94 -10.52
C VAL A 13 4.24 8.55 -10.79
N GLY A 14 3.94 9.69 -10.14
CA GLY A 14 2.70 10.42 -10.40
C GLY A 14 2.64 10.96 -11.83
N ALA A 15 1.49 11.53 -12.23
CA ALA A 15 1.20 12.03 -13.58
C ALA A 15 2.23 13.04 -14.16
N PHE A 16 3.16 13.53 -13.35
CA PHE A 16 4.19 14.50 -13.71
C PHE A 16 5.63 13.99 -13.54
N GLY A 17 5.85 12.67 -13.55
CA GLY A 17 7.22 12.14 -13.46
C GLY A 17 7.83 12.22 -12.05
N ARG A 18 7.06 12.65 -11.04
CA ARG A 18 7.53 12.76 -9.66
C ARG A 18 7.07 11.55 -8.84
N PRO A 19 7.95 10.89 -8.08
CA PRO A 19 7.53 9.82 -7.18
C PRO A 19 6.46 10.38 -6.22
N SER A 20 5.32 9.70 -6.14
CA SER A 20 4.29 10.06 -5.19
C SER A 20 4.85 9.90 -3.78
N ARG A 21 4.83 10.98 -2.98
CA ARG A 21 5.25 10.90 -1.57
C ARG A 21 4.15 10.33 -0.66
N THR A 22 3.04 9.86 -1.23
CA THR A 22 1.92 9.34 -0.45
C THR A 22 2.34 8.11 0.34
N VAL A 23 2.11 8.20 1.66
CA VAL A 23 2.31 7.11 2.60
C VAL A 23 0.94 6.50 2.92
N TRP A 24 0.88 5.19 2.78
CA TRP A 24 -0.30 4.37 2.93
C TRP A 24 -0.15 3.49 4.16
N ARG A 25 -1.16 3.45 5.01
CA ARG A 25 -1.22 2.57 6.17
C ARG A 25 -2.06 1.34 5.88
N VAL A 26 -1.54 0.16 6.19
CA VAL A 26 -2.32 -1.09 6.14
C VAL A 26 -3.39 -1.07 7.22
N MET A 27 -4.65 -1.14 6.83
CA MET A 27 -5.80 -1.12 7.75
C MET A 27 -6.39 -2.52 7.96
N ALA A 28 -6.35 -3.37 6.94
CA ALA A 28 -6.86 -4.73 6.99
C ALA A 28 -6.16 -5.59 5.95
N ILE A 29 -6.10 -6.90 6.19
CA ILE A 29 -5.61 -7.90 5.23
C ILE A 29 -6.72 -8.92 5.07
N SER A 30 -7.22 -9.06 3.85
CA SER A 30 -8.28 -10.00 3.50
C SER A 30 -7.72 -11.06 2.57
N GLU A 31 -7.88 -12.32 2.93
CA GLU A 31 -7.65 -13.43 2.02
C GLU A 31 -8.86 -13.56 1.09
N ALA A 32 -8.73 -13.09 -0.15
CA ALA A 32 -9.74 -13.33 -1.17
C ALA A 32 -9.70 -14.82 -1.53
N ALA A 33 -10.87 -15.48 -1.44
CA ALA A 33 -11.01 -16.91 -1.76
C ALA A 33 -10.50 -17.20 -3.18
N GLY A 34 -9.27 -17.71 -3.27
CA GLY A 34 -8.80 -18.44 -4.44
C GLY A 34 -7.52 -17.97 -5.13
N ARG A 35 -6.83 -16.86 -4.77
CA ARG A 35 -5.45 -16.69 -5.31
C ARG A 35 -4.49 -15.71 -4.62
N HIS A 36 -4.91 -14.56 -4.08
CA HIS A 36 -3.96 -13.62 -3.47
C HIS A 36 -4.58 -12.83 -2.31
N ALA A 37 -3.85 -12.73 -1.19
CA ALA A 37 -4.20 -11.83 -0.11
C ALA A 37 -4.14 -10.38 -0.59
N HIS A 38 -5.11 -9.57 -0.17
CA HIS A 38 -5.18 -8.15 -0.46
C HIS A 38 -5.15 -7.35 0.84
N ALA A 39 -4.40 -6.25 0.84
CA ALA A 39 -4.36 -5.28 1.90
C ALA A 39 -5.24 -4.08 1.55
N SER A 40 -6.08 -3.66 2.49
CA SER A 40 -6.74 -2.36 2.46
C SER A 40 -5.78 -1.32 3.02
N LEU A 41 -5.58 -0.24 2.29
CA LEU A 41 -4.66 0.84 2.60
C LEU A 41 -5.44 2.15 2.76
N ALA A 42 -5.09 2.93 3.77
CA ALA A 42 -5.57 4.30 3.94
C ALA A 42 -4.42 5.29 3.78
N ASP A 43 -4.64 6.42 3.10
CA ASP A 43 -3.66 7.49 3.05
C ASP A 43 -3.50 8.09 4.45
N THR A 44 -2.25 8.24 4.89
CA THR A 44 -1.92 8.87 6.18
C THR A 44 -2.29 10.36 6.24
N ALA A 45 -2.32 11.05 5.10
CA ALA A 45 -2.69 12.46 5.02
C ALA A 45 -4.21 12.68 4.84
N ASP A 46 -4.91 11.72 4.23
CA ASP A 46 -6.36 11.73 4.05
C ASP A 46 -6.94 10.32 4.29
N PRO A 47 -7.40 10.01 5.52
CA PRO A 47 -7.91 8.69 5.86
C PRO A 47 -9.16 8.26 5.08
N LEU A 48 -9.85 9.18 4.41
CA LEU A 48 -10.98 8.86 3.52
C LEU A 48 -10.51 8.31 2.17
N SER A 49 -9.28 8.66 1.77
CA SER A 49 -8.62 8.10 0.60
C SER A 49 -8.13 6.69 0.94
N THR A 50 -8.87 5.69 0.47
CA THR A 50 -8.55 4.28 0.69
C THR A 50 -8.39 3.54 -0.63
N LYS A 51 -7.58 2.48 -0.64
CA LYS A 51 -7.41 1.60 -1.80
C LYS A 51 -7.11 0.18 -1.37
N MET A 52 -7.42 -0.79 -2.24
CA MET A 52 -7.01 -2.17 -2.06
C MET A 52 -5.83 -2.50 -2.96
N VAL A 53 -4.84 -3.21 -2.43
CA VAL A 53 -3.63 -3.62 -3.14
C VAL A 53 -3.32 -5.07 -2.80
N ALA A 54 -2.88 -5.86 -3.77
CA ALA A 54 -2.40 -7.22 -3.50
C ALA A 54 -1.19 -7.17 -2.55
N VAL A 55 -1.16 -8.05 -1.55
CA VAL A 55 -0.05 -8.12 -0.57
C VAL A 55 1.30 -8.28 -1.25
N ASN A 56 1.36 -9.03 -2.35
CA ASN A 56 2.59 -9.20 -3.14
C ASN A 56 3.12 -7.89 -3.73
N ALA A 57 2.25 -6.95 -4.10
CA ALA A 57 2.69 -5.66 -4.60
C ALA A 57 3.30 -4.79 -3.48
N LEU A 58 2.86 -4.96 -2.22
CA LEU A 58 3.50 -4.28 -1.08
C LEU A 58 4.87 -4.84 -0.73
N LEU A 59 5.13 -6.09 -1.12
CA LEU A 59 6.44 -6.73 -0.98
C LEU A 59 7.38 -6.43 -2.15
N ASP A 60 6.88 -5.77 -3.20
CA ASP A 60 7.66 -5.40 -4.38
C ASP A 60 8.37 -4.05 -4.13
N PRO A 61 9.70 -4.04 -4.05
CA PRO A 61 10.49 -2.86 -3.75
C PRO A 61 10.61 -1.89 -4.93
N ASP A 62 9.99 -2.15 -6.09
CA ASP A 62 9.84 -1.16 -7.17
C ASP A 62 8.49 -0.42 -7.07
N LEU A 63 7.52 -1.00 -6.35
CA LEU A 63 6.17 -0.44 -6.20
C LEU A 63 5.96 0.25 -4.86
N TYR A 64 6.45 -0.35 -3.77
CA TYR A 64 6.28 0.17 -2.41
C TYR A 64 7.53 -0.02 -1.56
N LEU A 65 7.77 0.92 -0.65
CA LEU A 65 8.82 0.79 0.37
C LEU A 65 8.18 0.88 1.76
N PRO A 66 8.53 -0.02 2.69
CA PRO A 66 8.14 0.14 4.09
C PRO A 66 8.73 1.42 4.67
N VAL A 67 7.96 2.08 5.53
CA VAL A 67 8.37 3.30 6.25
C VAL A 67 8.36 2.97 7.74
N GLU A 68 9.43 3.34 8.45
CA GLU A 68 9.54 3.25 9.92
C GLU A 68 8.70 4.30 10.64
#